data_AF-A0A7S1UR78-F1
#
_entry.id   AF-A0A7S1UR78-F1
#
_cell.length_a   1.000
_cell.length_b   1.000
_cell.length_c   1.000
_cell.angle_alpha   90.00
_cell.angle_beta   90.00
_cell.angle_gamma   90.00
#
_symmetry.space_group_name_H-M   'P 1'
#
loop_
_entity.id
_entity.type
_entity.pdbx_description
1 polymer ?
#
loop_
_entity_poly.entity_id
_entity_poly.type
_entity_poly.pdbx_seq_one_letter_code
_entity_poly.pdbx_strand_id
1 'polypeptide(L)'
;LLQRAMVTSATNTVIDAPFGAWESPITSKAITAGSVGIGSLHLDSNDNLLWLEGRPQEGGRNVLCRYDPTASDKSERNAVDVTPKESNVRTRVHEYGGG
;
A
#
# COMPACT_ATOMS: atom_id res chain seq x y z
N LEU A 1 31.93 18.51 8.68
CA LEU A 1 32.05 17.26 9.47
C LEU A 1 30.67 16.60 9.49
N LEU A 2 30.33 15.85 8.43
CA LEU A 2 29.08 15.08 8.36
C LEU A 2 29.40 13.75 7.69
N GLN A 3 29.40 12.70 8.50
CA GLN A 3 29.78 11.34 8.15
C GLN A 3 28.59 10.67 7.46
N ARG A 4 28.76 10.29 6.19
CA ARG A 4 27.78 9.53 5.42
C ARG A 4 27.75 8.11 5.97
N ALA A 5 26.59 7.66 6.44
CA ALA A 5 26.39 6.28 6.87
C ALA A 5 26.60 5.34 5.66
N MET A 6 27.51 4.37 5.81
CA MET A 6 27.75 3.31 4.84
C MET A 6 26.63 2.28 4.96
N VAL A 7 25.89 2.05 3.88
CA VAL A 7 25.01 0.88 3.76
C VAL A 7 25.92 -0.32 3.50
N THR A 8 26.10 -1.17 4.50
CA THR A 8 26.87 -2.41 4.36
C THR A 8 26.10 -3.38 3.46
N SER A 9 26.66 -3.68 2.29
CA SER A 9 26.15 -4.73 1.42
C SER A 9 26.57 -6.10 1.98
N ALA A 10 25.62 -7.00 2.22
CA ALA A 10 25.92 -8.35 2.66
C ALA A 10 26.52 -9.17 1.51
N THR A 11 27.65 -9.82 1.75
CA THR A 11 28.25 -10.80 0.83
C THR A 11 27.35 -12.03 0.75
N ASN A 12 26.76 -12.31 -0.41
CA ASN A 12 25.86 -13.45 -0.61
C ASN A 12 26.68 -14.73 -0.84
N THR A 13 27.04 -15.44 0.23
CA THR A 13 27.65 -16.76 0.14
C THR A 13 26.53 -17.78 -0.14
N VAL A 14 26.65 -18.56 -1.22
CA VAL A 14 25.67 -19.61 -1.52
C VAL A 14 25.85 -20.75 -0.52
N ILE A 15 24.84 -21.01 0.30
CA ILE A 15 24.84 -22.05 1.33
C ILE A 15 23.97 -23.20 0.85
N ASP A 16 24.52 -24.41 0.79
CA ASP A 16 23.75 -25.61 0.54
C ASP A 16 22.98 -26.00 1.81
N ALA A 17 21.66 -26.16 1.71
CA ALA A 17 20.79 -26.46 2.84
C ALA A 17 19.57 -27.28 2.36
N PRO A 18 19.02 -28.15 3.24
CA PRO A 18 17.83 -28.95 2.90
C PRO A 18 16.65 -28.10 2.45
N PHE A 19 15.77 -28.67 1.61
CA PHE A 19 14.53 -28.02 1.22
C PHE A 19 13.72 -27.59 2.45
N GLY A 20 13.35 -26.32 2.49
CA GLY A 20 12.61 -25.70 3.61
C GLY A 20 13.46 -25.15 4.76
N ALA A 21 14.78 -25.32 4.74
CA ALA A 21 15.69 -24.79 5.76
C ALA A 21 16.43 -23.51 5.33
N TRP A 22 16.10 -22.95 4.16
CA TRP A 22 16.67 -21.68 3.72
C TRP A 22 16.16 -20.53 4.59
N GLU A 23 17.12 -19.77 5.14
CA GLU A 23 16.85 -18.49 5.78
C GLU A 23 16.07 -17.59 4.81
N SER A 24 14.82 -17.30 5.16
CA SER A 24 13.94 -16.46 4.36
C SER A 24 13.95 -15.04 4.92
N PRO A 25 14.29 -14.01 4.11
CA PRO A 25 14.10 -12.62 4.52
C PRO A 25 12.62 -12.23 4.63
N ILE A 26 11.71 -13.07 4.13
CA ILE A 26 10.26 -12.87 4.17
C ILE A 26 9.72 -13.49 5.47
N THR A 27 9.49 -12.63 6.47
CA THR A 27 8.93 -13.04 7.76
C THR A 27 7.42 -13.24 7.68
N SER A 28 6.84 -14.07 8.56
CA SER A 28 5.38 -14.20 8.67
C SER A 28 4.70 -12.85 8.92
N LYS A 29 5.32 -11.98 9.72
CA LYS A 29 4.84 -10.62 9.97
C LYS A 29 4.78 -9.78 8.69
N ALA A 30 5.77 -9.92 7.80
CA ALA A 30 5.79 -9.19 6.53
C ALA A 30 4.63 -9.61 5.63
N ILE A 31 4.26 -10.90 5.63
CA ILE A 31 3.12 -11.42 4.86
C ILE A 31 1.79 -10.92 5.43
N THR A 32 1.66 -10.88 6.77
CA THR A 32 0.41 -10.47 7.43
C THR A 32 0.24 -8.96 7.59
N ALA A 33 1.28 -8.16 7.33
CA ALA A 33 1.25 -6.71 7.53
C ALA A 33 0.19 -6.00 6.69
N GLY A 34 -0.32 -6.64 5.62
CA GLY A 34 -1.32 -6.05 4.73
C GLY A 34 -0.72 -4.92 3.89
N SER A 35 -0.90 -4.97 2.58
CA SER A 35 -0.53 -3.89 1.68
C SER A 35 -1.74 -3.02 1.37
N VAL A 36 -1.48 -1.76 1.00
CA VAL A 36 -2.51 -0.92 0.38
C VAL A 36 -2.86 -1.54 -0.98
N GLY A 37 -4.12 -1.94 -1.15
CA GLY A 37 -4.63 -2.41 -2.43
C GLY A 37 -5.09 -1.22 -3.27
N ILE A 38 -4.73 -1.16 -4.55
CA ILE A 38 -5.15 -0.10 -5.48
C ILE A 38 -6.14 -0.68 -6.48
N GLY A 39 -7.27 0.00 -6.67
CA GLY A 39 -8.30 -0.41 -7.63
C GLY A 39 -9.11 0.77 -8.18
N SER A 40 -10.00 0.48 -9.14
CA SER A 40 -10.98 1.43 -9.67
C SER A 40 -10.40 2.79 -10.09
N LEU A 41 -9.30 2.75 -10.85
CA LEU A 41 -8.66 3.97 -11.38
C LEU A 41 -9.61 4.71 -12.33
N HIS A 42 -9.75 6.02 -12.14
CA HIS A 42 -10.68 6.84 -12.90
C HIS A 42 -10.16 8.27 -13.07
N LEU A 43 -10.55 8.92 -14.17
CA LEU A 43 -10.39 10.36 -14.39
C LEU A 43 -11.77 11.00 -14.42
N ASP A 44 -11.99 12.04 -13.62
CA ASP A 44 -13.24 12.79 -13.68
C ASP A 44 -13.25 13.81 -14.85
N SER A 45 -14.34 14.55 -15.00
CA SER A 45 -14.50 15.55 -16.06
C SER A 45 -13.56 16.75 -15.96
N ASN A 46 -12.85 16.91 -14.83
CA ASN A 46 -11.90 17.99 -14.58
C ASN A 46 -10.45 17.47 -14.57
N ASP A 47 -10.21 16.28 -15.16
CA ASP A 47 -8.92 15.61 -15.22
C ASP A 47 -8.30 15.27 -13.85
N ASN A 48 -9.12 15.14 -12.80
CA ASN A 48 -8.63 14.65 -11.51
C ASN A 48 -8.46 13.13 -11.55
N LEU A 49 -7.26 12.67 -11.20
CA LEU A 49 -6.96 11.24 -11.05
C LEU A 49 -7.47 10.72 -9.70
N LEU A 50 -8.37 9.73 -9.76
CA LEU A 50 -9.06 9.12 -8.63
C LEU A 50 -8.85 7.60 -8.61
N TRP A 51 -8.78 7.00 -7.42
CA TRP A 51 -8.74 5.54 -7.25
C TRP A 51 -9.26 5.11 -5.88
N LEU A 52 -9.53 3.82 -5.72
CA LEU A 52 -9.80 3.21 -4.43
C LEU A 52 -8.52 2.64 -3.82
N GLU A 53 -8.27 2.99 -2.55
CA GLU A 53 -7.29 2.30 -1.70
C GLU A 53 -8.00 1.40 -0.69
N GLY A 54 -7.71 0.10 -0.74
CA GLY A 54 -8.02 -0.83 0.35
C GLY A 54 -6.96 -0.70 1.44
N ARG A 55 -7.37 -0.35 2.67
CA ARG A 55 -6.45 -0.07 3.79
C ARG A 55 -6.62 -1.08 4.92
N PRO A 56 -5.82 -2.17 4.95
CA PRO A 56 -5.88 -3.18 6.01
C PRO A 56 -5.69 -2.60 7.41
N GLN A 57 -4.82 -1.61 7.54
CA GLN A 57 -4.51 -0.95 8.82
C GLN A 57 -5.60 0.01 9.32
N GLU A 58 -6.62 0.31 8.49
CA GLU A 58 -7.76 1.17 8.83
C GLU A 58 -9.06 0.35 8.88
N GLY A 59 -9.01 -0.82 9.54
CA GLY A 59 -10.17 -1.72 9.66
C GLY A 59 -10.62 -2.33 8.34
N GLY A 60 -9.73 -2.41 7.34
CA GLY A 60 -10.03 -2.97 6.02
C GLY A 60 -10.98 -2.11 5.19
N ARG A 61 -11.07 -0.80 5.45
CA ARG A 61 -11.92 0.10 4.67
C ARG A 61 -11.34 0.41 3.30
N ASN A 62 -12.22 0.67 2.33
CA ASN A 62 -11.89 1.24 1.04
C ASN A 62 -12.05 2.77 1.09
N VAL A 63 -11.07 3.47 0.53
CA VAL A 63 -10.98 4.94 0.56
C VAL A 63 -10.94 5.44 -0.87
N LEU A 64 -11.82 6.37 -1.23
CA LEU A 64 -11.65 7.14 -2.46
C LEU A 64 -10.52 8.15 -2.25
N CYS A 65 -9.50 8.05 -3.08
CA CYS A 65 -8.31 8.89 -3.07
C CYS A 65 -8.28 9.75 -4.33
N ARG A 66 -7.73 10.96 -4.20
CA ARG A 66 -7.41 11.85 -5.32
C ARG A 66 -5.90 12.11 -5.37
N TYR A 67 -5.34 12.18 -6.57
CA TYR A 67 -3.96 12.58 -6.77
C TYR A 67 -3.79 14.07 -6.47
N ASP A 68 -2.88 14.40 -5.56
CA ASP A 68 -2.51 15.76 -5.22
C ASP A 68 -1.08 15.80 -4.65
N PRO A 69 -0.05 16.04 -5.50
CA PRO A 69 1.34 16.03 -5.07
C PRO A 69 1.73 17.30 -4.29
N THR A 70 0.92 18.35 -4.35
CA THR A 70 1.21 19.63 -3.68
C THR A 70 0.55 19.74 -2.30
N ALA A 71 -0.50 18.95 -2.03
CA ALA A 71 -1.13 18.85 -0.73
C ALA A 71 -0.14 18.51 0.41
N SER A 72 -0.37 19.09 1.58
CA SER A 72 0.46 18.90 2.78
C SER A 72 0.15 17.62 3.53
N ASP A 73 -1.06 17.11 3.42
CA ASP A 73 -1.59 15.91 4.08
C ASP A 73 -1.59 14.66 3.18
N LYS A 74 -0.95 14.75 2.00
CA LYS A 74 -0.84 13.63 1.06
C LYS A 74 -0.07 12.45 1.65
N SER A 75 -0.43 11.24 1.19
CA SER A 75 0.37 10.04 1.42
C SER A 75 1.65 10.03 0.57
N GLU A 76 2.53 9.04 0.81
CA GLU A 76 3.73 8.79 -0.01
C GLU A 76 3.43 8.56 -1.50
N ARG A 77 2.19 8.16 -1.84
CA ARG A 77 1.71 7.98 -3.22
C ARG A 77 1.11 9.26 -3.83
N ASN A 78 1.28 10.40 -3.16
CA ASN A 78 0.60 11.66 -3.49
C ASN A 78 -0.93 11.56 -3.47
N ALA A 79 -1.47 10.71 -2.59
CA ALA A 79 -2.90 10.52 -2.43
C ALA A 79 -3.44 11.42 -1.31
N VAL A 80 -4.57 12.09 -1.55
CA VAL A 80 -5.37 12.75 -0.51
C VAL A 80 -6.70 12.00 -0.37
N ASP A 81 -7.11 11.76 0.87
CA ASP A 81 -8.39 11.10 1.18
C ASP A 81 -9.56 12.03 0.83
N VAL A 82 -10.41 11.59 -0.11
CA VAL A 82 -11.71 12.22 -0.37
C VAL A 82 -12.76 11.67 0.59
N THR A 83 -12.62 10.40 0.99
CA THR A 83 -13.56 9.73 1.90
C THR A 83 -13.22 10.01 3.37
N PRO A 84 -14.18 10.46 4.21
CA PRO A 84 -13.97 10.63 5.64
C PRO A 84 -13.49 9.35 6.34
N LYS A 85 -12.73 9.47 7.43
CA LYS A 85 -12.13 8.32 8.15
C LYS A 85 -13.14 7.28 8.63
N GLU A 86 -14.33 7.70 9.01
CA GLU A 86 -15.40 6.82 9.52
C GLU A 86 -16.18 6.10 8.40
N SER A 87 -15.85 6.34 7.14
CA SER A 87 -16.58 5.82 5.97
C SER A 87 -15.78 4.78 5.19
N ASN A 88 -16.50 3.82 4.60
CA ASN A 88 -15.94 2.71 3.82
C ASN A 88 -16.62 2.64 2.45
N VAL A 89 -15.89 2.96 1.37
CA VAL A 89 -16.39 2.97 -0.01
C VAL A 89 -16.46 1.55 -0.56
N ARG A 90 -17.48 0.80 -0.13
CA ARG A 90 -17.77 -0.55 -0.64
C ARG A 90 -19.26 -0.78 -0.72
N THR A 91 -19.66 -1.66 -1.61
CA THR A 91 -21.03 -2.15 -1.70
C THR A 91 -21.08 -3.63 -1.33
N ARG A 92 -22.30 -4.16 -1.11
CA ARG A 92 -22.54 -5.61 -0.93
C ARG A 92 -23.23 -6.23 -2.15
N VAL A 93 -23.12 -5.58 -3.32
CA VAL A 93 -23.70 -6.12 -4.55
C VAL A 93 -23.11 -7.51 -4.79
N HIS A 94 -23.98 -8.50 -4.87
CA HIS A 94 -23.65 -9.93 -4.97
C HIS A 94 -22.70 -10.45 -3.88
N GLU A 95 -22.56 -9.77 -2.73
CA GLU A 95 -21.56 -10.04 -1.68
C GLU A 95 -20.08 -9.92 -2.13
N TYR A 96 -19.82 -9.58 -3.39
CA TYR A 96 -18.48 -9.36 -3.94
C TYR A 96 -18.10 -7.86 -4.03
N GLY A 97 -19.10 -6.97 -3.91
CA GLY A 97 -18.92 -5.57 -4.23
C GLY A 97 -19.10 -5.33 -5.73
N GLY A 98 -19.71 -4.20 -6.05
CA GLY A 98 -19.94 -3.73 -7.41
C GLY A 98 -19.29 -2.36 -7.63
N GLY A 99 -18.82 -2.15 -8.86
CA GLY A 99 -18.10 -0.96 -9.31
C GLY A 99 -17.32 -1.25 -10.59
#